data_AF-A0A6N6KRX5-F1
#
_entry.id   AF-A0A6N6KRX5-F1
#
_cell.length_a   1.000
_cell.length_b   1.000
_cell.length_c   1.000
_cell.angle_alpha   90.00
_cell.angle_beta   90.00
_cell.angle_gamma   90.00
#
_symmetry.space_group_name_H-M   'P 1'
#
loop_
_entity.id
_entity.type
_entity.pdbx_description
1 polymer ?
#
loop_
_entity_poly.entity_id
_entity_poly.type
_entity_poly.pdbx_seq_one_letter_code
_entity_poly.pdbx_strand_id
1 'polypeptide(L)'
;MRDNNPALLEHAERLIKGRLYEEARQLLASYLRTHRNSDLGWYLMSYTLTDREERIRCLERALDIYPYNMDAQERLDKLKIGGSKTQTIPPFILDE
;
A
#
# COMPACT_ATOMS: atom_id res chain seq x y z
N MET A 1 13.84 -13.25 -9.44
CA MET A 1 14.39 -11.89 -9.54
C MET A 1 13.23 -10.96 -9.25
N ARG A 2 13.35 -10.09 -8.24
CA ARG A 2 12.28 -9.16 -7.86
C ARG A 2 12.47 -7.95 -8.77
N ASP A 3 11.77 -7.92 -9.91
CA ASP A 3 11.72 -6.78 -10.82
C ASP A 3 10.98 -5.62 -10.14
N ASN A 4 11.55 -5.13 -9.04
CA ASN A 4 11.30 -3.78 -8.56
C ASN A 4 11.99 -2.88 -9.56
N ASN A 5 11.27 -1.92 -10.11
CA ASN A 5 11.86 -0.87 -10.91
C ASN A 5 12.07 0.30 -9.94
N PRO A 6 13.17 0.29 -9.13
CA PRO A 6 13.32 1.18 -7.98
C PRO A 6 13.18 2.64 -8.38
N ALA A 7 13.66 3.00 -9.58
CA ALA A 7 13.56 4.34 -10.13
C ALA A 7 12.11 4.88 -10.18
N LEU A 8 11.11 4.04 -10.48
CA LEU A 8 9.71 4.46 -10.53
C LEU A 8 9.13 4.67 -9.12
N LEU A 9 9.54 3.83 -8.16
CA LEU A 9 9.11 3.95 -6.76
C LEU A 9 9.79 5.15 -6.08
N GLU A 10 11.07 5.39 -6.33
CA GLU A 10 11.80 6.57 -5.89
C GLU A 10 11.19 7.85 -6.48
N HIS A 11 10.79 7.82 -7.75
CA HIS A 11 10.11 8.95 -8.37
C HIS A 11 8.73 9.20 -7.73
N ALA A 12 7.94 8.15 -7.49
CA ALA A 12 6.67 8.25 -6.78
C ALA A 12 6.83 8.82 -5.37
N GLU A 13 7.84 8.39 -4.64
CA GLU A 13 8.14 8.90 -3.29
C GLU A 13 8.48 10.39 -3.33
N ARG A 14 9.28 10.84 -4.31
CA ARG A 14 9.58 12.27 -4.50
C ARG A 14 8.33 13.07 -4.79
N LEU A 15 7.41 12.56 -5.62
CA LEU A 15 6.13 13.21 -5.90
C LEU A 15 5.27 13.32 -4.63
N ILE A 16 5.18 12.25 -3.83
CA ILE A 16 4.48 12.26 -2.53
C ILE A 16 5.09 13.29 -1.57
N LYS A 17 6.43 13.34 -1.47
CA LYS A 17 7.15 14.35 -0.66
C LYS A 17 6.89 15.77 -1.17
N GLY A 18 6.75 15.94 -2.48
CA GLY A 18 6.36 17.19 -3.13
C GLY A 18 4.89 17.56 -3.02
N ARG A 19 4.06 16.75 -2.32
CA ARG A 19 2.59 16.87 -2.25
C ARG A 19 1.88 16.74 -3.61
N LEU A 20 2.56 16.16 -4.60
CA LEU A 20 2.03 15.87 -5.94
C LEU A 20 1.35 14.50 -5.95
N TYR A 21 0.25 14.37 -5.19
CA TYR A 21 -0.43 13.09 -4.99
C TYR A 21 -1.07 12.54 -6.27
N GLU A 22 -1.61 13.41 -7.13
CA GLU A 22 -2.25 12.98 -8.38
C GLU A 22 -1.23 12.37 -9.36
N GLU A 23 -0.09 13.02 -9.56
CA GLU A 23 0.97 12.50 -10.42
C GLU A 23 1.56 11.20 -9.84
N ALA A 24 1.81 11.18 -8.53
CA ALA A 24 2.27 9.98 -7.84
C ALA A 24 1.28 8.81 -8.04
N ARG A 25 -0.02 9.08 -7.97
CA ARG A 25 -1.07 8.08 -8.17
C ARG A 25 -1.04 7.52 -9.59
N GLN A 26 -0.94 8.38 -10.61
CA GLN A 26 -0.92 7.93 -12.01
C GLN A 26 0.32 7.07 -12.31
N LEU A 27 1.47 7.50 -11.78
CA LEU A 27 2.73 6.77 -11.88
C LEU A 27 2.64 5.39 -11.20
N LEU A 28 2.17 5.36 -9.95
CA LEU A 28 1.99 4.12 -9.19
C LEU A 28 0.94 3.20 -9.79
N ALA A 29 -0.17 3.75 -10.31
CA ALA A 29 -1.18 2.97 -11.01
C ALA A 29 -0.59 2.28 -12.23
N SER A 30 0.21 3.00 -13.03
CA SER A 30 0.89 2.42 -14.20
C SER A 30 1.92 1.37 -13.79
N TYR A 31 2.68 1.62 -12.73
CA TYR A 31 3.65 0.67 -12.18
C TYR A 31 2.97 -0.60 -11.66
N LEU A 32 1.86 -0.49 -10.92
CA LEU A 32 1.13 -1.64 -10.37
C LEU A 32 0.42 -2.47 -11.46
N ARG A 33 0.21 -1.94 -12.67
CA ARG A 33 -0.32 -2.72 -13.80
C ARG A 33 0.66 -3.80 -14.25
N THR A 34 1.96 -3.51 -14.25
CA THR A 34 3.02 -4.47 -14.58
C THR A 34 3.56 -5.18 -13.34
N HIS A 35 3.58 -4.50 -12.18
CA HIS A 35 4.14 -4.99 -10.92
C HIS A 35 3.08 -5.11 -9.83
N ARG A 36 2.07 -5.94 -10.06
CA ARG A 36 0.93 -6.12 -9.15
C ARG A 36 1.33 -6.73 -7.78
N ASN A 37 2.49 -7.37 -7.72
CA ASN A 37 3.09 -7.98 -6.52
C ASN A 37 4.14 -7.09 -5.84
N SER A 38 4.06 -5.76 -5.99
CA SER A 38 4.96 -4.83 -5.29
C SER A 38 4.30 -4.28 -4.03
N ASP A 39 4.69 -4.80 -2.86
CA ASP A 39 4.21 -4.31 -1.56
C ASP A 39 4.51 -2.82 -1.37
N LEU A 40 5.71 -2.37 -1.75
CA LEU A 40 6.11 -0.98 -1.69
C LEU A 40 5.27 -0.09 -2.62
N GLY A 41 4.91 -0.57 -3.81
CA GLY A 41 4.02 0.15 -4.73
C GLY A 41 2.62 0.37 -4.14
N TRP A 42 2.04 -0.66 -3.54
CA TRP A 42 0.75 -0.56 -2.84
C TRP A 42 0.83 0.33 -1.60
N TYR A 43 1.93 0.25 -0.84
CA TYR A 43 2.19 1.12 0.29
C TYR A 43 2.25 2.60 -0.12
N LEU A 44 3.03 2.95 -1.14
CA LEU A 44 3.11 4.32 -1.64
C LEU A 44 1.77 4.80 -2.22
N MET A 45 0.99 3.91 -2.86
CA MET A 45 -0.35 4.25 -3.37
C MET A 45 -1.29 4.69 -2.26
N SER A 46 -1.18 4.09 -1.07
CA SER A 46 -1.97 4.50 0.09
C SER A 46 -1.66 5.93 0.58
N TYR A 47 -0.58 6.59 0.13
CA TYR A 47 -0.31 7.99 0.43
C TYR A 47 -0.97 8.95 -0.55
N THR A 48 -1.26 8.50 -1.76
CA THR A 48 -1.83 9.34 -2.82
C THR A 48 -3.36 9.36 -2.77
N LEU A 49 -3.95 8.35 -2.13
CA LEU A 49 -5.38 8.23 -1.93
C LEU A 49 -5.85 9.12 -0.77
N THR A 50 -6.97 9.79 -0.98
CA THR A 50 -7.66 10.61 0.02
C THR A 50 -8.67 9.81 0.83
N ASP A 51 -9.36 8.88 0.18
CA ASP A 51 -10.36 8.03 0.81
C ASP A 51 -9.73 7.03 1.78
N ARG A 52 -10.29 6.93 2.99
CA ARG A 52 -9.73 6.09 4.06
C ARG A 52 -9.85 4.60 3.74
N GLU A 53 -10.97 4.17 3.14
CA GLU A 53 -11.20 2.75 2.83
C GLU A 53 -10.25 2.28 1.72
N GLU A 54 -10.08 3.09 0.67
CA GLU A 54 -9.13 2.81 -0.41
C GLU A 54 -7.68 2.70 0.10
N ARG A 55 -7.30 3.56 1.06
CA ARG A 55 -5.98 3.50 1.70
C ARG A 55 -5.80 2.20 2.47
N ILE A 56 -6.80 1.79 3.24
CA ILE A 56 -6.80 0.53 3.99
C ILE A 56 -6.66 -0.65 3.01
N ARG A 57 -7.47 -0.70 1.95
CA ARG A 57 -7.38 -1.75 0.92
C ARG A 57 -5.99 -1.87 0.30
N CYS A 58 -5.35 -0.73 -0.01
CA CYS A 58 -3.99 -0.74 -0.54
C CYS A 58 -2.96 -1.30 0.47
N LEU A 59 -3.06 -0.91 1.73
CA LEU A 59 -2.16 -1.41 2.78
C LEU A 59 -2.38 -2.89 3.07
N GLU A 60 -3.62 -3.35 3.09
CA GLU A 60 -3.94 -4.79 3.21
C GLU A 60 -3.36 -5.57 2.05
N ARG A 61 -3.42 -5.05 0.82
CA ARG A 61 -2.79 -5.67 -0.35
C ARG A 61 -1.26 -5.72 -0.23
N ALA A 62 -0.64 -4.66 0.31
CA ALA A 62 0.80 -4.65 0.56
C ALA A 62 1.21 -5.74 1.56
N LEU A 63 0.43 -5.93 2.63
CA LEU A 63 0.66 -6.94 3.66
C LEU A 63 0.36 -8.37 3.19
N ASP A 64 -0.62 -8.54 2.30
CA ASP A 64 -0.90 -9.82 1.63
C ASP A 64 0.29 -10.28 0.78
N ILE A 65 0.98 -9.33 0.13
CA ILE A 65 2.20 -9.60 -0.66
C ILE A 65 3.41 -9.81 0.25
N TYR A 66 3.60 -8.94 1.24
CA TYR A 66 4.71 -9.01 2.18
C TYR A 66 4.21 -8.72 3.60
N PRO A 67 3.89 -9.76 4.39
CA PRO A 67 3.29 -9.60 5.72
C PRO A 67 4.26 -9.00 6.75
N TYR A 68 5.55 -8.97 6.44
CA TYR A 68 6.59 -8.39 7.29
C TYR A 68 6.84 -6.90 6.97
N ASN A 69 5.96 -6.26 6.19
CA ASN A 69 6.03 -4.83 5.92
C ASN A 69 5.57 -4.03 7.17
N MET A 70 6.52 -3.75 8.06
CA MET A 70 6.28 -3.01 9.31
C MET A 70 5.67 -1.63 9.04
N ASP A 71 6.13 -0.93 8.00
CA ASP A 71 5.63 0.40 7.62
C ASP A 71 4.15 0.35 7.20
N ALA A 72 3.76 -0.63 6.38
CA ALA A 72 2.38 -0.83 5.96
C ALA A 72 1.49 -1.23 7.14
N GLN A 73 1.99 -2.09 8.04
CA GLN A 73 1.28 -2.52 9.23
C GLN A 73 1.01 -1.35 10.18
N GLU A 74 2.03 -0.55 10.49
CA GLU A 74 1.89 0.61 11.37
C GLU A 74 0.88 1.61 10.79
N ARG A 75 0.92 1.83 9.48
CA ARG A 75 0.00 2.75 8.81
C ARG A 75 -1.42 2.23 8.78
N LEU A 76 -1.59 0.92 8.56
CA LEU A 76 -2.89 0.26 8.60
C LEU A 76 -3.49 0.37 10.00
N ASP A 77 -2.69 0.12 11.02
CA ASP A 77 -3.09 0.22 12.43
C ASP A 77 -3.52 1.65 12.79
N LYS A 78 -2.71 2.66 12.46
CA LYS A 78 -3.07 4.09 12.62
C LYS A 78 -4.39 4.44 11.93
N LEU A 79 -4.59 3.94 10.70
CA LEU A 79 -5.83 4.18 9.96
C LEU A 79 -7.01 3.44 10.57
N LYS A 80 -6.86 2.22 11.06
CA LYS A 80 -7.95 1.42 11.68
C LYS A 80 -8.32 1.95 13.06
N ILE A 81 -7.35 2.30 13.90
CA ILE A 81 -7.57 2.86 15.24
C ILE A 81 -8.30 4.21 15.18
N GLY A 82 -7.95 5.07 14.21
CA GLY A 82 -8.56 6.39 14.04
C GLY A 82 -10.02 6.41 13.57
N GLY A 83 -10.66 5.26 13.39
CA GLY A 83 -12.09 5.20 13.12
C GLY A 83 -12.63 3.80 13.33
N SER A 84 -12.97 3.56 14.59
CA SER A 84 -14.11 2.78 15.05
C SER A 84 -14.48 1.52 14.24
N LYS A 85 -13.94 0.41 14.74
CA LYS A 85 -14.51 -0.95 14.83
C LYS A 85 -14.79 -1.72 13.52
N THR A 86 -14.50 -3.02 13.63
CA THR A 86 -14.76 -4.12 12.68
C THR A 86 -13.95 -4.13 11.38
N GLN A 87 -12.81 -4.82 11.39
CA GLN A 87 -12.67 -6.12 10.71
C GLN A 87 -11.33 -6.76 11.14
N THR A 88 -11.40 -7.56 12.19
CA THR A 88 -10.39 -8.55 12.57
C THR A 88 -10.80 -9.85 11.92
N ILE A 89 -10.17 -10.23 10.80
CA ILE A 89 -9.84 -11.63 10.48
C ILE A 89 -8.88 -11.65 9.29
N PRO A 90 -7.60 -12.01 9.45
CA PRO A 90 -6.94 -12.85 8.46
C PRO A 90 -7.40 -14.30 8.73
N PRO A 91 -8.16 -14.97 7.83
CA PRO A 91 -8.38 -16.39 7.94
C PRO A 91 -7.12 -17.09 7.42
N PHE A 92 -6.14 -17.27 8.30
CA PHE A 92 -5.04 -18.20 8.04
C PHE A 92 -4.76 -19.03 9.29
N ILE A 93 -5.78 -19.74 9.76
CA ILE A 93 -5.72 -21.00 10.53
C ILE A 93 -7.11 -21.65 10.36
N LEU A 94 -7.21 -22.66 9.49
CA LEU A 94 -7.75 -24.02 9.73
C LEU A 94 -8.04 -24.70 8.37
N ASP A 95 -7.18 -25.64 7.97
CA ASP A 95 -7.64 -26.90 7.35
C ASP A 95 -6.81 -28.03 7.99
N GLU A 96 -7.52 -29.12 8.27
CA GLU A 96 -7.37 -30.16 9.31
C GLU A 96 -6.04 -30.93 9.41
#